data_AF-D2PQ10-F1
#
_entry.id   AF-D2PQ10-F1
#
_cell.length_a   1.000
_cell.length_b   1.000
_cell.length_c   1.000
_cell.angle_alpha   90.00
_cell.angle_beta   90.00
_cell.angle_gamma   90.00
#
_symmetry.space_group_name_H-M   'P 1'
#
loop_
_entity.id
_entity.type
_entity.pdbx_description
1 polymer ?
#
loop_
_entity_poly.entity_id
_entity_poly.type
_entity_poly.pdbx_seq_one_letter_code
_entity_poly.pdbx_strand_id
1 'polypeptide(L)'
;MDGVGVVVLAVAVLAVAGTGWGIVVLVRRQQYIKSLRARGWTFVNSPGFDAVARLGNPPFGLGFRREPDDQITGRTGSGRPFQVIEYTSDHWSGWVAMVALSRRLPELWVTGGETKPRVGVEATVVPAPASLGPGWQIGALDPAYAAEVLTGAVCERLTALAAGQAGVNLSIDGDQLVVLDPPRKDVDRLGPWLDQLATVADAIDAAQLDRWIQPEQPPRLTFYHHPDWHWIGTDDYLLQVTPVTRSGHDHSTSDVIRGRDGDGPPFVAFTHRWKTTHTESYTDSEGRTQTRTVVENHSEPVLGFQLPARMPSLEIGRRGFGRGISFESEAFNDQFSVVAQHTKFAYDVIHPRQMEYLMASSPASFRIVDDWAWFSVSEHSQPLIAHSSWFLRGFLARIPRFVWRDLGLPEAPYPGVLDPAANGR
;
A
#
# COMPACT_ATOMS: atom_id res chain seq x y z
N MET A 1 47.75 27.34 -22.40
CA MET A 1 46.59 27.47 -21.50
C MET A 1 46.75 26.44 -20.42
N ASP A 2 47.05 26.88 -19.21
CA ASP A 2 47.34 25.96 -18.10
C ASP A 2 46.07 25.21 -17.72
N GLY A 3 46.20 23.93 -17.31
CA GLY A 3 45.04 23.04 -17.09
C GLY A 3 43.98 23.60 -16.13
N VAL A 4 44.37 24.50 -15.23
CA VAL A 4 43.47 25.23 -14.32
C VAL A 4 42.51 26.17 -15.06
N GLY A 5 42.99 26.88 -16.09
CA GLY A 5 42.16 27.82 -16.87
C GLY A 5 41.10 27.11 -17.72
N VAL A 6 41.39 25.90 -18.19
CA VAL A 6 40.45 25.05 -18.94
C VAL A 6 39.33 24.54 -18.01
N VAL A 7 39.68 24.13 -16.78
CA VAL A 7 38.70 23.65 -15.79
C VAL A 7 37.77 24.77 -15.34
N VAL A 8 38.28 25.96 -15.04
CA VAL A 8 37.46 27.12 -14.63
C VAL A 8 36.49 27.52 -15.75
N LEU A 9 36.95 27.54 -17.00
CA LEU A 9 36.10 27.84 -18.15
C LEU A 9 35.00 26.78 -18.35
N ALA A 10 35.33 25.49 -18.21
CA ALA A 10 34.37 24.41 -18.32
C ALA A 10 33.27 24.48 -17.24
N VAL A 11 33.65 24.78 -15.99
CA VAL A 11 32.70 24.97 -14.87
C VAL A 11 31.80 26.18 -15.12
N ALA A 12 32.35 27.28 -15.61
CA ALA A 12 31.55 28.48 -15.94
C ALA A 12 30.54 28.22 -17.06
N VAL A 13 30.94 27.51 -18.12
CA VAL A 13 30.03 27.13 -19.22
C VAL A 13 28.92 26.21 -18.74
N LEU A 14 29.23 25.21 -17.92
CA LEU A 14 28.22 24.31 -17.33
C LEU A 14 27.26 25.06 -16.41
N ALA A 15 27.75 26.01 -15.62
CA ALA A 15 26.91 26.84 -14.75
C ALA A 15 25.95 27.74 -15.56
N VAL A 16 26.44 28.38 -16.63
CA VAL A 16 25.61 29.20 -17.53
C VAL A 16 24.58 28.34 -18.28
N ALA A 17 25.00 27.17 -18.79
CA ALA A 17 24.09 26.24 -19.46
C ALA A 17 23.01 25.71 -18.51
N GLY A 18 23.38 25.36 -17.28
CA GLY A 18 22.45 24.91 -16.24
C GLY A 18 21.46 26.01 -15.83
N THR A 19 21.95 27.25 -15.67
CA THR A 19 21.11 28.41 -15.35
C THR A 19 20.14 28.72 -16.50
N GLY A 20 20.63 28.72 -17.74
CA GLY A 20 19.81 28.93 -18.93
C GLY A 20 18.72 27.87 -19.09
N TRP A 21 19.08 26.59 -18.88
CA TRP A 21 18.12 25.48 -18.89
C TRP A 21 17.05 25.64 -17.80
N GLY A 22 17.46 25.99 -16.58
CA GLY A 22 16.54 26.23 -15.46
C GLY A 22 15.52 27.33 -15.75
N ILE A 23 15.96 28.44 -16.36
CA ILE A 23 15.07 29.54 -16.78
C ILE A 23 14.08 29.06 -17.85
N VAL A 24 14.53 28.31 -18.86
CA VAL A 24 13.65 27.78 -19.91
C VAL A 24 12.58 26.85 -19.34
N VAL A 25 12.95 25.94 -18.42
CA VAL A 25 12.01 25.05 -17.74
C VAL A 25 10.99 25.83 -16.93
N LEU A 26 11.42 26.86 -16.18
CA LEU A 26 10.54 27.71 -15.38
C LEU A 26 9.54 28.47 -16.26
N VAL A 27 9.99 29.10 -17.35
CA VAL A 27 9.13 29.85 -18.26
C VAL A 27 8.12 28.93 -18.94
N ARG A 28 8.55 27.74 -19.41
CA ARG A 28 7.63 26.74 -19.99
C ARG A 28 6.58 26.28 -18.98
N ARG A 29 6.97 26.03 -17.72
CA ARG A 29 6.04 25.67 -16.65
C ARG A 29 5.03 26.79 -16.39
N GLN A 30 5.47 28.06 -16.33
CA GLN A 30 4.56 29.19 -16.13
C GLN A 30 3.57 29.37 -17.30
N GLN A 31 4.04 29.21 -18.54
CA GLN A 31 3.17 29.26 -19.73
C GLN A 31 2.14 28.12 -19.71
N TYR A 32 2.57 26.91 -19.36
CA TYR A 32 1.69 25.76 -19.18
C TYR A 32 0.61 26.05 -18.13
N ILE A 33 0.99 26.50 -16.93
CA ILE A 33 0.05 26.85 -15.85
C ILE A 33 -0.91 27.96 -16.30
N LYS A 34 -0.41 28.99 -17.00
CA LYS A 34 -1.26 30.07 -17.53
C LYS A 34 -2.29 29.53 -18.53
N SER A 35 -1.90 28.58 -19.38
CA SER A 35 -2.80 27.96 -20.36
C SER A 35 -3.89 27.08 -19.72
N LEU A 36 -3.60 26.46 -18.56
CA LEU A 36 -4.59 25.75 -17.74
C LEU A 36 -5.58 26.75 -17.13
N ARG A 37 -5.08 27.83 -16.52
CA ARG A 37 -5.92 28.88 -15.90
C ARG A 37 -6.84 29.57 -16.91
N ALA A 38 -6.37 29.78 -18.15
CA ALA A 38 -7.18 30.35 -19.22
C ALA A 38 -8.39 29.49 -19.58
N ARG A 39 -8.37 28.19 -19.24
CA ARG A 39 -9.48 27.24 -19.41
C ARG A 39 -10.37 27.11 -18.16
N GLY A 40 -10.11 27.91 -17.12
CA GLY A 40 -10.80 27.81 -15.83
C GLY A 40 -10.35 26.63 -14.97
N TRP A 41 -9.21 26.01 -15.29
CA TRP A 41 -8.65 24.90 -14.50
C TRP A 41 -7.67 25.42 -13.45
N THR A 42 -7.55 24.67 -12.36
CA THR A 42 -6.67 24.97 -11.23
C THR A 42 -5.42 24.09 -11.29
N PHE A 43 -4.28 24.65 -10.88
CA PHE A 43 -3.01 23.93 -10.77
C PHE A 43 -2.45 24.06 -9.35
N VAL A 44 -2.09 22.94 -8.73
CA VAL A 44 -1.55 22.84 -7.37
C VAL A 44 -0.19 22.14 -7.41
N ASN A 45 0.88 22.81 -6.98
CA ASN A 45 2.26 22.28 -7.07
C ASN A 45 2.58 21.16 -6.06
N SER A 46 1.77 21.01 -5.01
CA SER A 46 2.03 20.06 -3.91
C SER A 46 0.69 19.73 -3.26
N PRO A 47 -0.17 18.97 -3.94
CA PRO A 47 -1.45 18.56 -3.38
C PRO A 47 -1.24 17.73 -2.11
N GLY A 48 -2.17 17.88 -1.15
CA GLY A 48 -2.22 17.02 0.02
C GLY A 48 -2.75 15.62 -0.32
N PHE A 49 -2.66 14.71 0.65
CA PHE A 49 -3.16 13.33 0.49
C PHE A 49 -4.65 13.24 0.16
N ASP A 50 -5.46 14.24 0.53
CA ASP A 50 -6.88 14.30 0.21
C ASP A 50 -7.16 14.16 -1.31
N ALA A 51 -6.19 14.55 -2.15
CA ALA A 51 -6.27 14.43 -3.60
C ALA A 51 -6.31 12.98 -4.12
N VAL A 52 -5.87 12.01 -3.31
CA VAL A 52 -5.83 10.57 -3.63
C VAL A 52 -6.42 9.70 -2.52
N ALA A 53 -6.94 10.29 -1.43
CA ALA A 53 -7.45 9.59 -0.26
C ALA A 53 -8.72 8.77 -0.49
N ARG A 54 -9.30 8.76 -1.69
CA ARG A 54 -10.46 7.91 -2.04
C ARG A 54 -10.09 6.78 -3.01
N LEU A 55 -8.82 6.70 -3.38
CA LEU A 55 -8.30 5.76 -4.36
C LEU A 55 -7.56 4.63 -3.64
N GLY A 56 -7.96 3.39 -3.93
CA GLY A 56 -7.39 2.19 -3.33
C GLY A 56 -6.81 1.21 -4.37
N ASN A 57 -7.12 1.40 -5.65
CA ASN A 57 -6.71 0.50 -6.72
C ASN A 57 -5.38 0.94 -7.33
N PRO A 58 -4.50 0.02 -7.77
CA PRO A 58 -3.23 0.31 -8.40
C PRO A 58 -3.30 1.49 -9.39
N PRO A 59 -2.30 2.39 -9.44
CA PRO A 59 -1.07 2.41 -8.65
C PRO A 59 -1.27 2.87 -7.20
N PHE A 60 -2.49 3.27 -6.82
CA PHE A 60 -2.84 3.60 -5.44
C PHE A 60 -2.94 2.31 -4.61
N GLY A 61 -2.88 2.44 -3.29
CA GLY A 61 -2.97 1.29 -2.38
C GLY A 61 -1.79 0.30 -2.40
N LEU A 62 -0.84 0.45 -3.32
CA LEU A 62 0.36 -0.38 -3.41
C LEU A 62 1.55 0.24 -2.67
N GLY A 63 2.29 -0.61 -1.95
CA GLY A 63 3.44 -0.20 -1.16
C GLY A 63 3.09 0.77 -0.02
N PHE A 64 4.10 1.51 0.45
CA PHE A 64 3.95 2.53 1.49
C PHE A 64 4.18 3.94 0.95
N ARG A 65 4.93 4.08 -0.14
CA ARG A 65 5.14 5.36 -0.79
C ARG A 65 3.87 5.84 -1.50
N ARG A 66 3.45 7.05 -1.13
CA ARG A 66 2.28 7.75 -1.69
C ARG A 66 2.69 9.20 -1.86
N GLU A 67 3.07 9.59 -3.06
CA GLU A 67 3.57 10.95 -3.33
C GLU A 67 2.72 11.57 -4.44
N PRO A 68 1.60 12.20 -4.08
CA PRO A 68 0.91 13.10 -4.99
C PRO A 68 1.76 14.36 -5.16
N ASP A 69 2.00 14.75 -6.40
CA ASP A 69 2.66 16.00 -6.78
C ASP A 69 1.74 16.77 -7.74
N ASP A 70 2.23 17.79 -8.45
CA ASP A 70 1.54 18.57 -9.48
C ASP A 70 0.14 18.06 -9.89
N GLN A 71 -0.90 18.79 -9.48
CA GLN A 71 -2.30 18.45 -9.69
C GLN A 71 -3.00 19.51 -10.54
N ILE A 72 -3.79 19.06 -11.50
CA ILE A 72 -4.71 19.85 -12.31
C ILE A 72 -6.13 19.44 -11.93
N THR A 73 -6.99 20.40 -11.63
CA THR A 73 -8.42 20.13 -11.37
C THR A 73 -9.30 21.05 -12.20
N GLY A 74 -10.48 20.58 -12.56
CA GLY A 74 -11.42 21.36 -13.36
C GLY A 74 -12.71 20.63 -13.66
N ARG A 75 -13.39 21.09 -14.70
CA ARG A 75 -14.57 20.45 -15.28
C ARG A 75 -14.35 20.20 -16.76
N THR A 76 -14.84 19.06 -17.24
CA THR A 76 -14.91 18.75 -18.68
C THR A 76 -15.94 19.66 -19.35
N GLY A 77 -16.00 19.64 -20.68
CA GLY A 77 -17.02 20.35 -21.46
C GLY A 77 -18.45 19.94 -21.12
N SER A 78 -18.65 18.70 -20.64
CA SER A 78 -19.94 18.21 -20.10
C SER A 78 -20.21 18.63 -18.65
N GLY A 79 -19.29 19.36 -18.02
CA GLY A 79 -19.41 19.84 -16.63
C GLY A 79 -18.97 18.83 -15.57
N ARG A 80 -18.47 17.65 -15.98
CA ARG A 80 -18.04 16.58 -15.06
C ARG A 80 -16.73 16.95 -14.37
N PRO A 81 -16.63 16.83 -13.03
CA PRO A 81 -15.36 17.07 -12.33
C PRO A 81 -14.27 16.13 -12.82
N PHE A 82 -13.07 16.66 -13.01
CA PHE A 82 -11.89 15.85 -13.30
C PHE A 82 -10.69 16.31 -12.47
N GLN A 83 -9.73 15.41 -12.35
CA GLN A 83 -8.40 15.68 -11.83
C GLN A 83 -7.34 14.99 -12.69
N VAL A 84 -6.18 15.62 -12.87
CA VAL A 84 -4.99 15.01 -13.46
C VAL A 84 -3.84 15.27 -12.52
N ILE A 85 -3.17 14.22 -12.03
CA ILE A 85 -2.18 14.33 -10.96
C ILE A 85 -0.93 13.53 -11.28
N GLU A 86 0.23 14.06 -10.93
CA GLU A 86 1.47 13.30 -10.87
C GLU A 86 1.49 12.46 -9.60
N TYR A 87 1.76 11.17 -9.72
CA TYR A 87 1.75 10.27 -8.58
C TYR A 87 2.92 9.31 -8.65
N THR A 88 3.59 9.14 -7.50
CA THR A 88 4.66 8.17 -7.32
C THR A 88 4.34 7.23 -6.16
N SER A 89 4.58 5.94 -6.41
CA SER A 89 4.52 4.83 -5.48
C SER A 89 5.81 4.02 -5.53
N ASP A 90 5.90 2.95 -4.74
CA ASP A 90 7.05 2.04 -4.76
C ASP A 90 7.21 1.27 -6.08
N HIS A 91 6.11 1.12 -6.83
CA HIS A 91 6.06 0.26 -8.03
C HIS A 91 5.77 1.01 -9.32
N TRP A 92 5.35 2.28 -9.23
CA TRP A 92 4.93 3.07 -10.38
C TRP A 92 5.09 4.56 -10.14
N SER A 93 5.49 5.29 -11.19
CA SER A 93 5.54 6.75 -11.21
C SER A 93 5.05 7.25 -12.56
N GLY A 94 4.21 8.26 -12.56
CA GLY A 94 3.64 8.82 -13.78
C GLY A 94 2.49 9.78 -13.50
N TRP A 95 1.68 10.01 -14.53
CA TRP A 95 0.51 10.87 -14.44
C TRP A 95 -0.77 10.05 -14.49
N VAL A 96 -1.76 10.43 -13.69
CA VAL A 96 -3.06 9.78 -13.60
C VAL A 96 -4.15 10.81 -13.87
N ALA A 97 -5.07 10.50 -14.77
CA ALA A 97 -6.31 11.25 -14.95
C ALA A 97 -7.47 10.54 -14.25
N MET A 98 -8.37 11.32 -13.67
CA MET A 98 -9.58 10.87 -13.00
C MET A 98 -10.75 11.71 -13.48
N VAL A 99 -11.84 11.06 -13.83
CA VAL A 99 -13.12 11.70 -14.09
C VAL A 99 -14.16 11.07 -13.17
N ALA A 100 -14.91 11.90 -12.45
CA ALA A 100 -15.89 11.42 -11.47
C ALA A 100 -16.99 10.60 -12.14
N LEU A 101 -17.44 9.52 -11.50
CA LEU A 101 -18.65 8.75 -11.80
C LEU A 101 -19.80 9.23 -10.90
N SER A 102 -21.05 8.91 -11.25
CA SER A 102 -22.22 9.31 -10.45
C SER A 102 -22.42 8.47 -9.17
N ARG A 103 -21.73 7.33 -9.07
CA ARG A 103 -21.89 6.33 -8.01
C ARG A 103 -20.57 5.60 -7.77
N ARG A 104 -20.38 5.10 -6.54
CA ARG A 104 -19.23 4.24 -6.21
C ARG A 104 -19.48 2.82 -6.69
N LEU A 105 -18.55 2.29 -7.46
CA LEU A 105 -18.67 0.97 -8.09
C LEU A 105 -17.48 0.08 -7.75
N PRO A 106 -17.62 -1.26 -7.89
CA PRO A 106 -16.52 -2.19 -7.73
C PRO A 106 -15.40 -1.97 -8.74
N GLU A 107 -14.25 -2.55 -8.42
CA GLU A 107 -13.08 -2.53 -9.27
C GLU A 107 -13.33 -3.18 -10.64
N LEU A 108 -12.98 -2.46 -11.69
CA LEU A 108 -12.86 -2.95 -13.07
C LEU A 108 -11.55 -2.44 -13.64
N TRP A 109 -10.83 -3.29 -14.36
CA TRP A 109 -9.65 -2.97 -15.15
C TRP A 109 -9.93 -3.17 -16.62
N VAL A 110 -9.49 -2.23 -17.44
CA VAL A 110 -9.50 -2.36 -18.88
C VAL A 110 -8.17 -1.85 -19.42
N THR A 111 -7.39 -2.75 -20.00
CA THR A 111 -6.17 -2.41 -20.75
C THR A 111 -6.35 -2.76 -22.22
N GLY A 112 -5.90 -1.89 -23.11
CA GLY A 112 -5.97 -2.09 -24.55
C GLY A 112 -4.94 -1.25 -25.30
N GLY A 113 -4.69 -1.60 -26.56
CA GLY A 113 -3.66 -0.95 -27.39
C GLY A 113 -2.23 -1.26 -26.92
N GLU A 114 -1.28 -0.39 -27.28
CA GLU A 114 0.14 -0.53 -26.90
C GLU A 114 0.39 -0.02 -25.47
N THR A 115 -0.22 -0.65 -24.46
CA THR A 115 0.04 -0.34 -23.05
C THR A 115 0.65 -1.52 -22.30
N LYS A 116 1.44 -1.21 -21.28
CA LYS A 116 1.88 -2.22 -20.32
C LYS A 116 0.71 -2.52 -19.36
N PRO A 117 0.52 -3.80 -18.97
CA PRO A 117 -0.40 -4.14 -17.91
C PRO A 117 -0.11 -3.33 -16.65
N ARG A 118 -1.16 -2.97 -15.91
CA ARG A 118 -0.99 -2.22 -14.66
C ARG A 118 -0.30 -3.13 -13.62
N VAL A 119 0.76 -2.63 -13.01
CA VAL A 119 1.54 -3.37 -12.01
C VAL A 119 0.70 -3.56 -10.74
N GLY A 120 0.78 -4.75 -10.15
CA GLY A 120 0.17 -5.06 -8.84
C GLY A 120 -1.35 -5.30 -8.87
N VAL A 121 -1.97 -5.44 -10.05
CA VAL A 121 -3.38 -5.83 -10.15
C VAL A 121 -3.56 -7.31 -9.81
N GLU A 122 -4.49 -7.59 -8.91
CA GLU A 122 -4.85 -8.95 -8.45
C GLU A 122 -6.28 -9.34 -8.86
N ALA A 123 -6.90 -8.57 -9.75
CA ALA A 123 -8.25 -8.84 -10.25
C ALA A 123 -8.31 -10.13 -11.10
N THR A 124 -9.46 -10.81 -11.07
CA THR A 124 -9.69 -12.00 -11.90
C THR A 124 -9.82 -11.59 -13.36
N VAL A 125 -9.06 -12.23 -14.25
CA VAL A 125 -9.15 -11.98 -15.70
C VAL A 125 -10.50 -12.46 -16.21
N VAL A 126 -11.20 -11.58 -16.94
CA VAL A 126 -12.50 -11.87 -17.54
C VAL A 126 -12.43 -11.82 -19.07
N PRO A 127 -13.23 -12.62 -19.79
CA PRO A 127 -13.27 -12.56 -21.25
C PRO A 127 -13.68 -11.17 -21.75
N ALA A 128 -12.92 -10.62 -22.70
CA ALA A 128 -13.27 -9.37 -23.33
C ALA A 128 -14.56 -9.52 -24.18
N PRO A 129 -15.52 -8.58 -24.09
CA PRO A 129 -16.67 -8.54 -24.98
C PRO A 129 -16.23 -8.49 -26.45
N ALA A 130 -16.95 -9.22 -27.31
CA ALA A 130 -16.65 -9.25 -28.75
C ALA A 130 -16.68 -7.86 -29.41
N SER A 131 -17.45 -6.92 -28.85
CA SER A 131 -17.56 -5.53 -29.31
C SER A 131 -16.27 -4.71 -29.17
N LEU A 132 -15.35 -5.09 -28.29
CA LEU A 132 -14.04 -4.42 -28.16
C LEU A 132 -13.03 -4.92 -29.21
N GLY A 133 -13.25 -6.10 -29.80
CA GLY A 133 -12.29 -6.75 -30.67
C GLY A 133 -11.09 -7.35 -29.91
N PRO A 134 -10.06 -7.83 -30.64
CA PRO A 134 -8.88 -8.43 -30.02
C PRO A 134 -7.97 -7.39 -29.35
N GLY A 135 -7.12 -7.83 -28.42
CA GLY A 135 -6.06 -7.00 -27.82
C GLY A 135 -6.46 -6.25 -26.54
N TRP A 136 -7.63 -6.54 -25.99
CA TRP A 136 -8.08 -6.01 -24.69
C TRP A 136 -7.90 -7.04 -23.58
N GLN A 137 -7.45 -6.60 -22.41
CA GLN A 137 -7.44 -7.39 -21.19
C GLN A 137 -8.35 -6.71 -20.17
N ILE A 138 -9.15 -7.52 -19.49
CA ILE A 138 -10.15 -7.04 -18.55
C ILE A 138 -10.00 -7.82 -17.25
N GLY A 139 -10.03 -7.10 -16.14
CA GLY A 139 -9.98 -7.68 -14.80
C GLY A 139 -11.13 -7.15 -13.95
N ALA A 140 -11.79 -8.02 -13.21
CA ALA A 140 -12.78 -7.63 -12.21
C ALA A 140 -12.78 -8.64 -11.06
N LEU A 141 -13.31 -8.24 -9.90
CA LEU A 141 -13.55 -9.18 -8.81
C LEU A 141 -14.71 -10.14 -9.12
N ASP A 142 -15.73 -9.64 -9.82
CA ASP A 142 -16.89 -10.41 -10.25
C ASP A 142 -17.07 -10.31 -11.78
N PRO A 143 -17.03 -11.43 -12.52
CA PRO A 143 -17.27 -11.43 -13.96
C PRO A 143 -18.65 -10.90 -14.39
N ALA A 144 -19.69 -11.08 -13.56
CA ALA A 144 -21.02 -10.56 -13.85
C ALA A 144 -21.05 -9.02 -13.77
N TYR A 145 -20.30 -8.44 -12.83
CA TYR A 145 -20.12 -7.00 -12.76
C TYR A 145 -19.44 -6.46 -14.03
N ALA A 146 -18.35 -7.08 -14.46
CA ALA A 146 -17.66 -6.67 -15.70
C ALA A 146 -18.59 -6.72 -16.92
N ALA A 147 -19.39 -7.78 -17.07
CA ALA A 147 -20.33 -7.92 -18.17
C ALA A 147 -21.43 -6.83 -18.17
N GLU A 148 -21.89 -6.40 -17.00
CA GLU A 148 -22.93 -5.37 -16.87
C GLU A 148 -22.39 -3.95 -17.07
N VAL A 149 -21.12 -3.69 -16.71
CA VAL A 149 -20.46 -2.42 -17.03
C VAL A 149 -20.14 -2.31 -18.51
N LEU A 150 -19.60 -3.37 -19.12
CA LEU A 150 -19.10 -3.38 -20.49
C LEU A 150 -20.20 -3.55 -21.53
N THR A 151 -21.20 -2.69 -21.46
CA THR A 151 -22.26 -2.58 -22.48
C THR A 151 -21.69 -2.20 -23.85
N GLY A 152 -22.47 -2.38 -24.91
CA GLY A 152 -22.07 -1.96 -26.26
C GLY A 152 -21.70 -0.47 -26.34
N ALA A 153 -22.42 0.40 -25.62
CA ALA A 153 -22.15 1.83 -25.57
C ALA A 153 -20.81 2.13 -24.86
N VAL A 154 -20.52 1.46 -23.74
CA VAL A 154 -19.23 1.60 -23.04
C VAL A 154 -18.08 1.11 -23.93
N CYS A 155 -18.25 -0.05 -24.60
CA CYS A 155 -17.25 -0.59 -25.51
C CYS A 155 -16.96 0.34 -26.70
N GLU A 156 -17.99 0.94 -27.30
CA GLU A 156 -17.82 1.92 -28.39
C GLU A 156 -16.98 3.13 -27.94
N ARG A 157 -17.28 3.67 -26.75
CA ARG A 157 -16.55 4.82 -26.19
C ARG A 157 -15.11 4.47 -25.78
N LEU A 158 -14.87 3.27 -25.26
CA LEU A 158 -13.52 2.78 -24.96
C LEU A 158 -12.67 2.66 -26.23
N THR A 159 -13.22 2.12 -27.31
CA THR A 159 -12.51 2.04 -28.60
C THR A 159 -12.22 3.43 -29.17
N ALA A 160 -13.16 4.37 -29.05
CA ALA A 160 -12.94 5.76 -29.46
C ALA A 160 -11.84 6.46 -28.64
N LEU A 161 -11.82 6.26 -27.32
CA LEU A 161 -10.78 6.78 -26.44
C LEU A 161 -9.40 6.17 -26.79
N ALA A 162 -9.35 4.87 -27.07
CA ALA A 162 -8.12 4.17 -27.45
C ALA A 162 -7.60 4.62 -28.82
N ALA A 163 -8.46 5.06 -29.74
CA ALA A 163 -8.00 5.62 -31.02
C ALA A 163 -7.28 6.98 -30.86
N GLY A 164 -7.49 7.69 -29.75
CA GLY A 164 -6.88 8.99 -29.47
C GLY A 164 -5.45 8.95 -28.90
N GLN A 165 -4.93 7.77 -28.58
CA GLN A 165 -3.61 7.58 -27.95
C GLN A 165 -3.04 6.17 -28.24
N ALA A 166 -1.77 5.91 -27.93
CA ALA A 166 -1.12 4.63 -28.23
C ALA A 166 -1.80 3.43 -27.53
N GLY A 167 -2.45 3.67 -26.39
CA GLY A 167 -3.36 2.72 -25.78
C GLY A 167 -3.98 3.25 -24.50
N VAL A 168 -4.79 2.42 -23.83
CA VAL A 168 -5.58 2.80 -22.66
C VAL A 168 -5.26 1.84 -21.52
N ASN A 169 -4.99 2.39 -20.35
CA ASN A 169 -4.93 1.65 -19.10
C ASN A 169 -5.91 2.32 -18.12
N LEU A 170 -7.14 1.82 -18.11
CA LEU A 170 -8.29 2.40 -17.43
C LEU A 170 -8.74 1.51 -16.27
N SER A 171 -9.28 2.13 -15.22
CA SER A 171 -9.95 1.43 -14.14
C SER A 171 -11.09 2.21 -13.51
N ILE A 172 -11.96 1.48 -12.83
CA ILE A 172 -12.93 2.03 -11.90
C ILE A 172 -12.36 1.86 -10.48
N ASP A 173 -12.25 2.96 -9.75
CA ASP A 173 -11.83 2.99 -8.35
C ASP A 173 -12.86 3.81 -7.56
N GLY A 174 -13.85 3.11 -7.00
CA GLY A 174 -14.98 3.73 -6.34
C GLY A 174 -15.79 4.60 -7.30
N ASP A 175 -15.80 5.92 -7.04
CA ASP A 175 -16.48 6.91 -7.88
C ASP A 175 -15.55 7.59 -8.89
N GLN A 176 -14.36 7.04 -9.16
CA GLN A 176 -13.42 7.59 -10.12
C GLN A 176 -13.19 6.64 -11.29
N LEU A 177 -13.30 7.20 -12.50
CA LEU A 177 -12.77 6.59 -13.72
C LEU A 177 -11.32 7.02 -13.89
N VAL A 178 -10.39 6.11 -13.61
CA VAL A 178 -8.96 6.36 -13.49
C VAL A 178 -8.22 5.88 -14.74
N VAL A 179 -7.41 6.72 -15.36
CA VAL A 179 -6.60 6.37 -16.53
C VAL A 179 -5.14 6.76 -16.31
N LEU A 180 -4.22 5.85 -16.60
CA LEU A 180 -2.78 6.13 -16.54
C LEU A 180 -2.28 6.80 -17.82
N ASP A 181 -1.24 7.60 -17.65
CA ASP A 181 -0.50 8.26 -18.73
C ASP A 181 -1.36 9.13 -19.66
N PRO A 182 -2.19 10.05 -19.13
CA PRO A 182 -2.96 10.97 -19.96
C PRO A 182 -2.04 11.86 -20.81
N PRO A 183 -2.52 12.40 -21.96
CA PRO A 183 -1.75 13.24 -22.88
C PRO A 183 -1.53 14.67 -22.34
N ARG A 184 -0.99 14.79 -21.11
CA ARG A 184 -0.92 16.02 -20.33
C ARG A 184 0.14 17.04 -20.79
N LYS A 185 1.11 16.64 -21.62
CA LYS A 185 2.17 17.55 -22.10
C LYS A 185 1.63 18.66 -23.01
N ASP A 186 0.48 18.45 -23.61
CA ASP A 186 -0.18 19.38 -24.52
C ASP A 186 -1.61 19.63 -24.02
N VAL A 187 -1.85 20.82 -23.49
CA VAL A 187 -3.15 21.20 -22.92
C VAL A 187 -4.25 21.22 -23.99
N ASP A 188 -3.90 21.51 -25.24
CA ASP A 188 -4.84 21.53 -26.36
C ASP A 188 -5.33 20.10 -26.70
N ARG A 189 -4.51 19.09 -26.39
CA ARG A 189 -4.91 17.67 -26.48
C ARG A 189 -5.60 17.16 -25.22
N LEU A 190 -5.17 17.63 -24.05
CA LEU A 190 -5.69 17.17 -22.77
C LEU A 190 -7.19 17.43 -22.63
N GLY A 191 -7.68 18.61 -23.02
CA GLY A 191 -9.11 18.97 -22.91
C GLY A 191 -10.04 18.03 -23.69
N PRO A 192 -9.90 17.94 -25.03
CA PRO A 192 -10.70 17.02 -25.84
C PRO A 192 -10.59 15.56 -25.39
N TRP A 193 -9.42 15.14 -24.91
CA TRP A 193 -9.24 13.79 -24.38
C TRP A 193 -10.00 13.56 -23.07
N LEU A 194 -10.02 14.55 -22.16
CA LEU A 194 -10.86 14.49 -20.95
C LEU A 194 -12.35 14.47 -21.28
N ASP A 195 -12.76 15.17 -22.35
CA ASP A 195 -14.14 15.10 -22.84
C ASP A 195 -14.49 13.71 -23.36
N GLN A 196 -13.58 13.05 -24.10
CA GLN A 196 -13.76 11.65 -24.51
C GLN A 196 -13.84 10.72 -23.29
N LEU A 197 -12.98 10.90 -22.29
CA LEU A 197 -13.05 10.12 -21.05
C LEU A 197 -14.38 10.34 -20.31
N ALA A 198 -14.91 11.58 -20.30
CA ALA A 198 -16.22 11.87 -19.74
C ALA A 198 -17.35 11.13 -20.48
N THR A 199 -17.26 10.95 -21.80
CA THR A 199 -18.27 10.15 -22.52
C THR A 199 -18.26 8.67 -22.12
N VAL A 200 -17.11 8.13 -21.70
CA VAL A 200 -17.02 6.77 -21.13
C VAL A 200 -17.72 6.75 -19.77
N ALA A 201 -17.44 7.74 -18.91
CA ALA A 201 -18.10 7.89 -17.62
C ALA A 201 -19.64 8.03 -17.75
N ASP A 202 -20.12 8.83 -18.71
CA ASP A 202 -21.55 8.99 -18.99
C ASP A 202 -22.20 7.66 -19.43
N ALA A 203 -21.50 6.86 -20.24
CA ALA A 203 -21.98 5.54 -20.67
C ALA A 203 -22.04 4.54 -19.50
N ILE A 204 -21.07 4.58 -18.57
CA ILE A 204 -21.08 3.77 -17.34
C ILE A 204 -22.22 4.20 -16.41
N ASP A 205 -22.46 5.49 -16.27
CA ASP A 205 -23.56 6.03 -15.45
C ASP A 205 -24.94 5.68 -16.03
N ALA A 206 -25.05 5.55 -17.35
CA ALA A 206 -26.29 5.12 -18.01
C ALA A 206 -26.57 3.60 -17.87
N ALA A 207 -25.58 2.78 -17.50
CA ALA A 207 -25.77 1.34 -17.31
C ALA A 207 -26.60 1.02 -16.05
N GLN A 208 -27.26 -0.14 -16.03
CA GLN A 208 -28.08 -0.60 -14.90
C GLN A 208 -27.19 -1.26 -13.83
N LEU A 209 -26.56 -0.46 -12.98
CA LEU A 209 -25.56 -0.92 -12.02
C LEU A 209 -25.99 -0.77 -10.55
N ASP A 210 -27.26 -0.52 -10.27
CA ASP A 210 -27.75 -0.18 -8.91
C ASP A 210 -27.40 -1.24 -7.86
N ARG A 211 -27.41 -2.53 -8.24
CA ARG A 211 -27.05 -3.64 -7.35
C ARG A 211 -25.56 -3.70 -6.99
N TRP A 212 -24.71 -2.98 -7.72
CA TRP A 212 -23.26 -2.93 -7.51
C TRP A 212 -22.81 -1.71 -6.73
N ILE A 213 -23.73 -0.78 -6.40
CA ILE A 213 -23.36 0.44 -5.69
C ILE A 213 -22.68 0.09 -4.36
N GLN A 214 -21.46 0.57 -4.19
CA GLN A 214 -20.69 0.41 -2.97
C GLN A 214 -21.04 1.52 -1.96
N PRO A 215 -20.98 1.23 -0.65
CA PRO A 215 -21.19 2.26 0.37
C PRO A 215 -20.14 3.36 0.28
N GLU A 216 -20.44 4.56 0.76
CA GLU A 216 -19.42 5.60 0.90
C GLU A 216 -18.36 5.17 1.92
N GLN A 217 -17.09 5.39 1.58
CA GLN A 217 -15.97 5.18 2.49
C GLN A 217 -15.41 6.55 2.91
N PRO A 218 -14.98 6.69 4.18
CA PRO A 218 -14.25 7.87 4.62
C PRO A 218 -13.00 8.09 3.75
N PRO A 219 -12.64 9.34 3.42
CA PRO A 219 -11.41 9.62 2.67
C PRO A 219 -10.20 9.25 3.54
N ARG A 220 -9.55 8.13 3.19
CA ARG A 220 -8.37 7.57 3.86
C ARG A 220 -7.51 6.88 2.82
N LEU A 221 -6.20 6.99 2.99
CA LEU A 221 -5.26 6.23 2.16
C LEU A 221 -5.34 4.75 2.55
N THR A 222 -6.04 3.97 1.72
CA THR A 222 -6.22 2.54 1.94
C THR A 222 -5.12 1.73 1.25
N PHE A 223 -5.26 0.41 1.35
CA PHE A 223 -4.40 -0.58 0.73
C PHE A 223 -5.21 -1.42 -0.24
N TYR A 224 -4.58 -1.80 -1.35
CA TYR A 224 -5.25 -2.55 -2.39
C TYR A 224 -5.78 -3.88 -1.84
N HIS A 225 -7.07 -4.17 -2.07
CA HIS A 225 -7.82 -5.31 -1.49
C HIS A 225 -7.85 -5.39 0.05
N HIS A 226 -7.41 -4.33 0.73
CA HIS A 226 -7.48 -4.18 2.19
C HIS A 226 -8.10 -2.81 2.56
N PRO A 227 -9.41 -2.61 2.31
CA PRO A 227 -10.08 -1.32 2.51
C PRO A 227 -10.13 -0.86 3.98
N ASP A 228 -10.03 -1.80 4.93
CA ASP A 228 -10.00 -1.49 6.37
C ASP A 228 -8.60 -1.16 6.87
N TRP A 229 -7.57 -1.37 6.05
CA TRP A 229 -6.22 -0.92 6.33
C TRP A 229 -6.07 0.53 5.91
N HIS A 230 -5.47 1.33 6.76
CA HIS A 230 -5.33 2.75 6.54
C HIS A 230 -3.94 3.21 6.94
N TRP A 231 -3.33 3.97 6.04
CA TRP A 231 -2.04 4.59 6.25
C TRP A 231 -2.23 5.88 7.07
N ILE A 232 -1.44 5.98 8.14
CA ILE A 232 -1.37 7.12 9.06
C ILE A 232 -0.13 7.97 8.77
N GLY A 233 0.95 7.34 8.29
CA GLY A 233 2.23 8.01 8.06
C GLY A 233 3.11 7.99 9.30
N THR A 234 2.95 8.96 10.19
CA THR A 234 3.75 9.09 11.42
C THR A 234 2.82 9.22 12.63
N ASP A 235 3.14 8.48 13.70
CA ASP A 235 2.45 8.52 14.99
C ASP A 235 3.42 8.10 16.09
N ASP A 236 4.27 9.04 16.52
CA ASP A 236 5.35 8.77 17.48
C ASP A 236 4.84 8.43 18.89
N TYR A 237 3.56 8.68 19.18
CA TYR A 237 2.93 8.25 20.43
C TYR A 237 2.95 6.72 20.59
N LEU A 238 2.93 5.97 19.46
CA LEU A 238 3.01 4.51 19.47
C LEU A 238 4.24 4.00 20.22
N LEU A 239 5.37 4.71 20.16
CA LEU A 239 6.62 4.32 20.81
C LEU A 239 6.50 4.24 22.34
N GLN A 240 5.51 4.90 22.93
CA GLN A 240 5.23 4.83 24.37
C GLN A 240 4.56 3.52 24.78
N VAL A 241 3.78 2.93 23.87
CA VAL A 241 2.87 1.80 24.14
C VAL A 241 3.30 0.50 23.46
N THR A 242 4.25 0.54 22.53
CA THR A 242 4.77 -0.65 21.83
C THR A 242 6.10 -1.15 22.41
N PRO A 243 6.39 -2.47 22.31
CA PRO A 243 7.65 -3.05 22.77
C PRO A 243 8.77 -2.81 21.74
N VAL A 244 9.25 -1.57 21.68
CA VAL A 244 10.34 -1.13 20.79
C VAL A 244 11.66 -0.95 21.53
N THR A 245 12.76 -0.94 20.79
CA THR A 245 14.08 -0.55 21.29
C THR A 245 14.03 0.89 21.82
N ARG A 246 14.48 1.11 23.07
CA ARG A 246 14.45 2.43 23.74
C ARG A 246 15.83 3.05 23.95
N SER A 247 16.90 2.38 23.52
CA SER A 247 18.24 2.93 23.55
C SER A 247 18.45 3.91 22.40
N GLY A 248 19.39 4.84 22.58
CA GLY A 248 19.70 5.86 21.58
C GLY A 248 18.87 7.13 21.75
N HIS A 249 18.71 7.87 20.65
CA HIS A 249 17.96 9.12 20.58
C HIS A 249 17.32 9.30 19.18
N ASP A 250 16.62 10.42 18.95
CA ASP A 250 15.91 10.74 17.71
C ASP A 250 14.90 9.64 17.28
N HIS A 251 14.20 9.07 18.25
CA HIS A 251 13.19 8.05 18.01
C HIS A 251 12.01 8.62 17.21
N SER A 252 11.62 7.92 16.15
CA SER A 252 10.49 8.30 15.29
C SER A 252 9.85 7.08 14.62
N THR A 253 8.61 7.26 14.18
CA THR A 253 7.85 6.28 13.40
C THR A 253 7.73 6.73 11.94
N SER A 254 7.73 5.77 11.03
CA SER A 254 7.31 5.98 9.65
C SER A 254 6.40 4.85 9.17
N ASP A 255 5.65 5.15 8.12
CA ASP A 255 4.80 4.19 7.43
C ASP A 255 3.83 3.48 8.38
N VAL A 256 3.29 4.24 9.34
CA VAL A 256 2.33 3.73 10.31
C VAL A 256 1.06 3.31 9.60
N ILE A 257 0.62 2.09 9.86
CA ILE A 257 -0.59 1.48 9.34
C ILE A 257 -1.40 0.97 10.51
N ARG A 258 -2.69 1.20 10.44
CA ARG A 258 -3.67 0.58 11.32
C ARG A 258 -4.73 -0.09 10.47
N GLY A 259 -5.33 -1.15 10.97
CA GLY A 259 -6.36 -1.84 10.22
C GLY A 259 -6.82 -3.12 10.86
N ARG A 260 -7.53 -3.91 10.07
CA ARG A 260 -8.03 -5.24 10.40
C ARG A 260 -8.20 -6.03 9.09
N ASP A 261 -7.98 -7.33 9.10
CA ASP A 261 -8.34 -8.21 7.97
C ASP A 261 -9.67 -8.92 8.22
N GLY A 262 -10.73 -8.42 7.60
CA GLY A 262 -12.09 -8.94 7.78
C GLY A 262 -12.45 -9.00 9.27
N ASP A 263 -12.85 -10.18 9.75
CA ASP A 263 -13.19 -10.39 11.16
C ASP A 263 -11.98 -10.59 12.09
N GLY A 264 -10.75 -10.51 11.57
CA GLY A 264 -9.51 -10.73 12.34
C GLY A 264 -9.27 -9.69 13.45
N PRO A 265 -8.21 -9.86 14.26
CA PRO A 265 -7.79 -8.84 15.23
C PRO A 265 -7.42 -7.51 14.55
N PRO A 266 -7.71 -6.33 15.15
CA PRO A 266 -7.09 -5.09 14.74
C PRO A 266 -5.57 -5.16 14.86
N PHE A 267 -4.85 -4.39 14.05
CA PHE A 267 -3.39 -4.34 14.12
C PHE A 267 -2.85 -2.93 14.00
N VAL A 268 -1.59 -2.79 14.42
CA VAL A 268 -0.72 -1.67 14.13
C VAL A 268 0.60 -2.18 13.57
N ALA A 269 1.09 -1.55 12.50
CA ALA A 269 2.37 -1.88 11.89
C ALA A 269 3.12 -0.60 11.48
N PHE A 270 4.42 -0.53 11.71
CA PHE A 270 5.23 0.65 11.37
C PHE A 270 6.72 0.33 11.36
N THR A 271 7.53 1.25 10.82
CA THR A 271 8.99 1.23 11.01
C THR A 271 9.35 2.19 12.15
N HIS A 272 10.03 1.68 13.17
CA HIS A 272 10.66 2.50 14.21
C HIS A 272 12.09 2.83 13.78
N ARG A 273 12.49 4.10 13.88
CA ARG A 273 13.84 4.60 13.56
C ARG A 273 14.43 5.31 14.77
N TRP A 274 15.72 5.10 15.01
CA TRP A 274 16.47 5.79 16.06
C TRP A 274 17.95 5.92 15.69
N LYS A 275 18.71 6.65 16.50
CA LYS A 275 20.15 6.85 16.31
C LYS A 275 20.93 6.51 17.56
N THR A 276 22.15 6.03 17.37
CA THR A 276 23.16 5.92 18.42
C THR A 276 24.38 6.74 18.06
N THR A 277 25.09 7.23 19.07
CA THR A 277 26.29 8.02 18.89
C THR A 277 27.42 7.40 19.71
N HIS A 278 28.57 7.16 19.07
CA HIS A 278 29.80 6.74 19.74
C HIS A 278 31.00 7.54 19.26
N THR A 279 32.08 7.54 20.04
CA THR A 279 33.32 8.23 19.71
C THR A 279 34.35 7.21 19.23
N GLU A 280 34.88 7.42 18.03
CA GLU A 280 35.99 6.64 17.49
C GLU A 280 37.28 7.45 17.56
N SER A 281 38.35 6.82 18.04
CA SER A 281 39.70 7.37 18.00
C SER A 281 40.46 6.75 16.83
N TYR A 282 40.97 7.58 15.92
CA TYR A 282 41.90 7.14 14.89
C TYR A 282 43.23 7.86 15.04
N THR A 283 44.32 7.17 14.69
CA THR A 283 45.65 7.75 14.67
C THR A 283 46.00 8.06 13.22
N ASP A 284 46.26 9.33 12.92
CA ASP A 284 46.69 9.72 11.59
C ASP A 284 48.10 9.21 11.27
N SER A 285 48.54 9.33 10.01
CA SER A 285 49.88 8.93 9.57
C SER A 285 51.01 9.70 10.26
N GLU A 286 50.69 10.75 11.04
CA GLU A 286 51.62 11.57 11.81
C GLU A 286 51.63 11.20 13.31
N GLY A 287 50.90 10.14 13.71
CA GLY A 287 50.89 9.64 15.09
C GLY A 287 49.99 10.44 16.04
N ARG A 288 49.15 11.35 15.55
CA ARG A 288 48.21 12.10 16.39
C ARG A 288 46.90 11.33 16.52
N THR A 289 46.48 11.08 17.75
CA THR A 289 45.15 10.52 18.04
C THR A 289 44.10 11.61 17.89
N GLN A 290 43.18 11.42 16.95
CA GLN A 290 42.02 12.28 16.73
C GLN A 290 40.75 11.51 17.09
N THR A 291 39.82 12.17 17.76
CA THR A 291 38.50 11.62 18.07
C THR A 291 37.46 12.19 17.14
N ARG A 292 36.62 11.34 16.56
CA ARG A 292 35.44 11.75 15.79
C ARG A 292 34.19 11.12 16.37
N THR A 293 33.12 11.92 16.41
CA THR A 293 31.77 11.44 16.71
C THR A 293 31.17 10.76 15.48
N VAL A 294 30.75 9.51 15.63
CA VAL A 294 30.05 8.74 14.61
C VAL A 294 28.60 8.57 15.03
N VAL A 295 27.69 8.83 14.10
CA VAL A 295 26.24 8.67 14.29
C VAL A 295 25.80 7.49 13.43
N GLU A 296 25.25 6.47 14.08
CA GLU A 296 24.67 5.31 13.42
C GLU A 296 23.14 5.45 13.39
N ASN A 297 22.54 5.16 12.23
CA ASN A 297 21.09 5.15 12.07
C ASN A 297 20.61 3.71 12.12
N HIS A 298 19.57 3.47 12.91
CA HIS A 298 18.97 2.17 13.12
C HIS A 298 17.49 2.19 12.77
N SER A 299 16.97 1.02 12.41
CA SER A 299 15.54 0.84 12.20
C SER A 299 15.11 -0.58 12.52
N GLU A 300 13.90 -0.73 13.03
CA GLU A 300 13.26 -2.02 13.25
C GLU A 300 11.79 -1.97 12.81
N PRO A 301 11.29 -3.02 12.14
CA PRO A 301 9.87 -3.14 11.86
C PRO A 301 9.10 -3.58 13.11
N VAL A 302 7.90 -3.03 13.30
CA VAL A 302 7.01 -3.33 14.41
C VAL A 302 5.68 -3.80 13.85
N LEU A 303 5.19 -4.96 14.31
CA LEU A 303 3.88 -5.50 13.98
C LEU A 303 3.21 -6.06 15.23
N GLY A 304 2.04 -5.53 15.57
CA GLY A 304 1.24 -5.97 16.70
C GLY A 304 -0.23 -6.11 16.35
N PHE A 305 -0.86 -7.16 16.87
CA PHE A 305 -2.29 -7.41 16.77
C PHE A 305 -2.95 -7.31 18.15
N GLN A 306 -4.04 -6.57 18.23
CA GLN A 306 -4.79 -6.40 19.47
C GLN A 306 -5.71 -7.61 19.69
N LEU A 307 -5.48 -8.31 20.79
CA LEU A 307 -6.21 -9.49 21.20
C LEU A 307 -7.56 -9.12 21.83
N PRO A 308 -8.55 -10.02 21.77
CA PRO A 308 -9.92 -9.76 22.23
C PRO A 308 -10.06 -9.77 23.76
N ALA A 309 -9.04 -10.27 24.46
CA ALA A 309 -8.93 -10.33 25.91
C ALA A 309 -7.45 -10.29 26.30
N ARG A 310 -7.16 -9.90 27.55
CA ARG A 310 -5.82 -10.02 28.11
C ARG A 310 -5.48 -11.49 28.31
N MET A 311 -4.30 -11.90 27.85
CA MET A 311 -3.83 -13.28 27.90
C MET A 311 -2.52 -13.38 28.72
N PRO A 312 -2.31 -14.49 29.48
CA PRO A 312 -1.01 -14.77 30.09
C PRO A 312 0.11 -14.76 29.05
N SER A 313 1.32 -14.36 29.46
CA SER A 313 2.39 -14.24 28.48
C SER A 313 2.78 -15.59 27.88
N LEU A 314 2.93 -15.60 26.56
CA LEU A 314 3.30 -16.76 25.76
C LEU A 314 4.16 -16.30 24.60
N GLU A 315 5.39 -16.77 24.53
CA GLU A 315 6.34 -16.49 23.45
C GLU A 315 6.60 -17.79 22.70
N ILE A 316 6.48 -17.71 21.38
CA ILE A 316 6.74 -18.80 20.45
C ILE A 316 7.73 -18.29 19.42
N GLY A 317 8.90 -18.93 19.34
CA GLY A 317 9.91 -18.59 18.35
C GLY A 317 10.58 -19.82 17.78
N ARG A 318 11.42 -19.61 16.76
CA ARG A 318 12.32 -20.66 16.27
C ARG A 318 13.26 -21.10 17.40
N ARG A 319 13.61 -22.38 17.42
CA ARG A 319 14.54 -22.92 18.42
C ARG A 319 15.90 -22.22 18.29
N GLY A 320 16.29 -21.49 19.34
CA GLY A 320 17.62 -20.92 19.53
C GLY A 320 18.33 -21.53 20.75
N PHE A 321 19.37 -20.84 21.26
CA PHE A 321 20.03 -21.22 22.51
C PHE A 321 19.21 -20.75 23.72
N GLY A 322 18.43 -21.65 24.33
CA GLY A 322 17.63 -21.35 25.52
C GLY A 322 16.80 -22.55 26.01
N ARG A 323 16.29 -22.46 27.25
CA ARG A 323 15.35 -23.45 27.80
C ARG A 323 13.91 -22.99 27.54
N GLY A 324 13.16 -23.77 26.78
CA GLY A 324 11.70 -23.63 26.61
C GLY A 324 10.94 -24.78 27.27
N ILE A 325 9.61 -24.70 27.24
CA ILE A 325 8.71 -25.78 27.65
C ILE A 325 8.80 -26.91 26.62
N SER A 326 8.95 -28.15 27.08
CA SER A 326 8.95 -29.34 26.22
C SER A 326 7.53 -29.88 26.05
N PHE A 327 7.16 -30.16 24.80
CA PHE A 327 5.90 -30.79 24.43
C PHE A 327 6.12 -32.26 24.05
N GLU A 328 5.03 -33.00 23.84
CA GLU A 328 5.06 -34.42 23.48
C GLU A 328 5.65 -34.70 22.09
N SER A 329 5.65 -33.71 21.19
CA SER A 329 6.23 -33.83 19.85
C SER A 329 7.70 -33.41 19.86
N GLU A 330 8.60 -34.37 19.69
CA GLU A 330 10.04 -34.12 19.52
C GLU A 330 10.31 -33.23 18.30
N ALA A 331 9.68 -33.52 17.17
CA ALA A 331 9.80 -32.73 15.95
C ALA A 331 9.37 -31.26 16.14
N PHE A 332 8.35 -31.01 16.97
CA PHE A 332 7.95 -29.64 17.33
C PHE A 332 9.02 -28.96 18.20
N ASN A 333 9.50 -29.66 19.23
CA ASN A 333 10.51 -29.13 20.16
C ASN A 333 11.85 -28.84 19.48
N ASP A 334 12.18 -29.54 18.40
CA ASP A 334 13.39 -29.30 17.59
C ASP A 334 13.30 -28.02 16.75
N GLN A 335 12.09 -27.64 16.33
CA GLN A 335 11.88 -26.47 15.46
C GLN A 335 11.50 -25.21 16.24
N PHE A 336 10.78 -25.35 17.35
CA PHE A 336 10.23 -24.25 18.12
C PHE A 336 10.71 -24.24 19.57
N SER A 337 10.80 -23.03 20.13
CA SER A 337 10.96 -22.79 21.56
C SER A 337 9.73 -22.04 22.05
N VAL A 338 9.12 -22.54 23.13
CA VAL A 338 7.96 -21.92 23.77
C VAL A 338 8.33 -21.50 25.18
N VAL A 339 8.08 -20.24 25.52
CA VAL A 339 8.26 -19.70 26.87
C VAL A 339 6.92 -19.12 27.31
N ALA A 340 6.50 -19.39 28.54
CA ALA A 340 5.24 -18.87 29.05
C ALA A 340 5.35 -18.50 30.52
N GLN A 341 4.55 -17.51 30.96
CA GLN A 341 4.41 -17.19 32.38
C GLN A 341 3.89 -18.39 33.20
N HIS A 342 3.00 -19.18 32.60
CA HIS A 342 2.38 -20.35 33.21
C HIS A 342 2.47 -21.56 32.28
N THR A 343 3.17 -22.60 32.73
CA THR A 343 3.34 -23.84 31.95
C THR A 343 2.01 -24.50 31.60
N LYS A 344 1.03 -24.47 32.52
CA LYS A 344 -0.33 -24.98 32.24
C LYS A 344 -0.96 -24.26 31.04
N PHE A 345 -0.89 -22.93 31.00
CA PHE A 345 -1.45 -22.14 29.91
C PHE A 345 -0.81 -22.50 28.56
N ALA A 346 0.51 -22.73 28.55
CA ALA A 346 1.21 -23.18 27.35
C ALA A 346 0.69 -24.54 26.86
N TYR A 347 0.46 -25.52 27.75
CA TYR A 347 -0.11 -26.82 27.37
C TYR A 347 -1.57 -26.72 26.93
N ASP A 348 -2.36 -25.86 27.56
CA ASP A 348 -3.76 -25.66 27.21
C ASP A 348 -3.92 -25.03 25.81
N VAL A 349 -2.99 -24.15 25.41
CA VAL A 349 -2.99 -23.48 24.10
C VAL A 349 -2.27 -24.31 23.02
N ILE A 350 -1.11 -24.89 23.34
CA ILE A 350 -0.25 -25.61 22.39
C ILE A 350 -0.52 -27.12 22.50
N HIS A 351 -1.70 -27.51 22.05
CA HIS A 351 -2.12 -28.91 21.92
C HIS A 351 -1.72 -29.50 20.54
N PRO A 352 -1.93 -30.81 20.27
CA PRO A 352 -1.43 -31.47 19.05
C PRO A 352 -1.79 -30.78 17.73
N ARG A 353 -3.07 -30.43 17.54
CA ARG A 353 -3.51 -29.68 16.35
C ARG A 353 -2.90 -28.29 16.21
N GLN A 354 -2.50 -27.66 17.32
CA GLN A 354 -1.83 -26.36 17.31
C GLN A 354 -0.36 -26.51 16.92
N MET A 355 0.31 -27.56 17.40
CA MET A 355 1.67 -27.90 16.98
C MET A 355 1.72 -28.20 15.48
N GLU A 356 0.78 -29.01 14.96
CA GLU A 356 0.64 -29.26 13.53
C GLU A 356 0.46 -27.97 12.73
N TYR A 357 -0.40 -27.06 13.22
CA TYR A 357 -0.64 -25.77 12.58
C TYR A 357 0.62 -24.90 12.55
N LEU A 358 1.33 -24.78 13.68
CA LEU A 358 2.58 -24.01 13.79
C LEU A 358 3.67 -24.57 12.86
N MET A 359 3.79 -25.89 12.76
CA MET A 359 4.74 -26.54 11.87
C MET A 359 4.40 -26.30 10.40
N ALA A 360 3.11 -26.36 10.05
CA ALA A 360 2.64 -26.15 8.68
C ALA A 360 2.75 -24.68 8.23
N SER A 361 2.41 -23.73 9.11
CA SER A 361 2.41 -22.29 8.76
C SER A 361 3.78 -21.65 8.89
N SER A 362 4.68 -22.20 9.72
CA SER A 362 6.05 -21.70 9.90
C SER A 362 6.12 -20.17 10.15
N PRO A 363 5.38 -19.65 11.15
CA PRO A 363 5.20 -18.21 11.34
C PRO A 363 6.51 -17.52 11.76
N ALA A 364 6.54 -16.19 11.65
CA ALA A 364 7.51 -15.38 12.39
C ALA A 364 7.36 -15.63 13.90
N SER A 365 8.46 -15.49 14.64
CA SER A 365 8.41 -15.55 16.10
C SER A 365 7.45 -14.47 16.62
N PHE A 366 6.68 -14.78 17.65
CA PHE A 366 5.75 -13.82 18.23
C PHE A 366 5.58 -14.05 19.72
N ARG A 367 5.16 -12.99 20.41
CA ARG A 367 4.86 -12.99 21.84
C ARG A 367 3.49 -12.41 22.09
N ILE A 368 2.71 -13.10 22.91
CA ILE A 368 1.49 -12.61 23.51
C ILE A 368 1.86 -11.98 24.84
N VAL A 369 1.53 -10.71 25.04
CA VAL A 369 1.65 -10.00 26.31
C VAL A 369 0.47 -9.06 26.47
N ASP A 370 -0.20 -9.17 27.62
CA ASP A 370 -1.43 -8.45 27.92
C ASP A 370 -2.48 -8.69 26.82
N ASP A 371 -2.98 -7.64 26.19
CA ASP A 371 -3.96 -7.67 25.11
C ASP A 371 -3.33 -7.56 23.71
N TRP A 372 -2.05 -7.94 23.55
CA TRP A 372 -1.36 -7.84 22.26
C TRP A 372 -0.57 -9.10 21.89
N ALA A 373 -0.57 -9.43 20.60
CA ALA A 373 0.37 -10.34 19.98
C ALA A 373 1.37 -9.56 19.12
N TRP A 374 2.63 -9.51 19.53
CA TRP A 374 3.72 -8.80 18.86
C TRP A 374 4.59 -9.76 18.07
N PHE A 375 4.78 -9.50 16.78
CA PHE A 375 5.56 -10.34 15.87
C PHE A 375 6.97 -9.77 15.66
N SER A 376 7.96 -10.65 15.69
CA SER A 376 9.35 -10.37 15.29
C SER A 376 9.48 -10.57 13.78
N VAL A 377 9.13 -9.52 13.03
CA VAL A 377 9.21 -9.48 11.58
C VAL A 377 10.57 -8.97 11.10
N SER A 378 11.02 -9.40 9.92
CA SER A 378 12.29 -8.96 9.33
C SER A 378 12.16 -7.66 8.55
N GLU A 379 10.96 -7.34 8.10
CA GLU A 379 10.65 -6.15 7.30
C GLU A 379 9.25 -5.63 7.62
N HIS A 380 9.02 -4.35 7.29
CA HIS A 380 7.69 -3.78 7.23
C HIS A 380 7.19 -3.96 5.79
N SER A 381 6.19 -4.82 5.56
CA SER A 381 5.63 -5.07 4.22
C SER A 381 4.18 -5.55 4.29
N GLN A 382 3.37 -5.18 3.29
CA GLN A 382 1.95 -5.57 3.23
C GLN A 382 1.75 -7.10 3.24
N PRO A 383 2.51 -7.89 2.44
CA PRO A 383 2.34 -9.33 2.42
C PRO A 383 2.62 -9.98 3.78
N LEU A 384 3.62 -9.47 4.53
CA LEU A 384 3.97 -10.03 5.82
C LEU A 384 2.93 -9.70 6.90
N ILE A 385 2.33 -8.50 6.85
CA ILE A 385 1.20 -8.13 7.71
C ILE A 385 0.01 -9.07 7.43
N ALA A 386 -0.36 -9.25 6.16
CA ALA A 386 -1.49 -10.11 5.77
C ALA A 386 -1.25 -11.58 6.16
N HIS A 387 -0.03 -12.09 5.93
CA HIS A 387 0.35 -13.44 6.34
C HIS A 387 0.29 -13.62 7.86
N SER A 388 0.83 -12.67 8.63
CA SER A 388 0.83 -12.74 10.10
C SER A 388 -0.59 -12.65 10.68
N SER A 389 -1.43 -11.83 10.06
CA SER A 389 -2.85 -11.69 10.39
C SER A 389 -3.62 -12.99 10.12
N TRP A 390 -3.45 -13.58 8.93
CA TRP A 390 -4.05 -14.87 8.58
C TRP A 390 -3.59 -15.98 9.54
N PHE A 391 -2.29 -16.03 9.81
CA PHE A 391 -1.71 -16.97 10.76
C PHE A 391 -2.33 -16.81 12.16
N LEU A 392 -2.36 -15.58 12.69
CA LEU A 392 -2.86 -15.31 14.02
C LEU A 392 -4.34 -15.68 14.14
N ARG A 393 -5.16 -15.38 13.13
CA ARG A 393 -6.57 -15.81 13.10
C ARG A 393 -6.70 -17.33 13.20
N GLY A 394 -5.91 -18.06 12.42
CA GLY A 394 -5.87 -19.52 12.48
C GLY A 394 -5.37 -20.05 13.83
N PHE A 395 -4.39 -19.38 14.44
CA PHE A 395 -3.88 -19.70 15.77
C PHE A 395 -4.97 -19.52 16.84
N LEU A 396 -5.63 -18.35 16.86
CA LEU A 396 -6.65 -18.00 17.86
C LEU A 396 -7.93 -18.85 17.72
N ALA A 397 -8.36 -19.15 16.50
CA ALA A 397 -9.54 -19.98 16.26
C ALA A 397 -9.37 -21.43 16.75
N ARG A 398 -8.13 -21.90 16.89
CA ARG A 398 -7.81 -23.24 17.39
C ARG A 398 -7.66 -23.30 18.91
N ILE A 399 -7.54 -22.16 19.59
CA ILE A 399 -7.47 -22.14 21.06
C ILE A 399 -8.74 -22.80 21.63
N PRO A 400 -8.61 -23.82 22.52
CA PRO A 400 -9.76 -24.54 23.04
C PRO A 400 -10.76 -23.63 23.77
N ARG A 401 -12.04 -23.96 23.65
CA ARG A 401 -13.13 -23.19 24.28
C ARG A 401 -12.95 -22.95 25.78
N PHE A 402 -12.42 -23.92 26.52
CA PHE A 402 -12.22 -23.77 27.96
C PHE A 402 -11.18 -22.68 28.29
N VAL A 403 -10.14 -22.52 27.45
CA VAL A 403 -9.15 -21.45 27.61
C VAL A 403 -9.81 -20.09 27.43
N TRP A 404 -10.66 -19.94 26.41
CA TRP A 404 -11.43 -18.70 26.23
C TRP A 404 -12.34 -18.39 27.41
N ARG A 405 -12.98 -19.40 27.99
CA ARG A 405 -13.81 -19.24 29.20
C ARG A 405 -13.00 -18.79 30.41
N ASP A 406 -11.80 -19.34 30.58
CA ASP A 406 -10.89 -18.93 31.66
C ASP A 406 -10.40 -17.49 31.47
N LEU A 407 -10.38 -16.99 30.23
CA LEU A 407 -10.09 -15.59 29.87
C LEU A 407 -11.34 -14.68 29.91
N GLY A 408 -12.51 -15.20 30.30
CA GLY A 408 -13.75 -14.43 30.43
C GLY A 408 -14.59 -14.31 29.15
N LEU A 409 -14.28 -15.08 28.10
CA LEU A 409 -15.06 -15.11 26.85
C LEU A 409 -15.85 -16.42 26.72
N PRO A 410 -17.11 -16.40 26.23
CA PRO A 410 -17.94 -17.61 26.15
C PRO A 410 -17.44 -18.63 25.09
N GLU A 411 -16.80 -18.12 24.04
CA GLU A 411 -16.22 -18.87 22.92
C GLU A 411 -15.14 -18.06 22.19
N ALA A 412 -14.50 -18.65 21.18
CA ALA A 412 -13.51 -17.97 20.36
C ALA A 412 -14.20 -16.83 19.57
N PRO A 413 -13.69 -15.59 19.65
CA PRO A 413 -14.30 -14.44 18.96
C PRO A 413 -13.94 -14.38 17.48
N TYR A 414 -13.12 -15.30 16.98
CA TYR A 414 -12.67 -15.35 15.60
C TYR A 414 -13.18 -16.63 14.92
N PRO A 415 -13.81 -16.53 13.75
CA PRO A 415 -14.22 -17.70 12.99
C PRO A 415 -12.99 -18.51 12.57
N GLY A 416 -13.16 -19.84 12.48
CA GLY A 416 -12.16 -20.72 11.89
C GLY A 416 -11.83 -20.26 10.47
N VAL A 417 -10.54 -20.04 10.20
CA VAL A 417 -10.10 -19.70 8.85
C VAL A 417 -10.21 -20.94 7.99
N LEU A 418 -11.12 -20.94 7.01
CA LEU A 418 -11.15 -21.96 5.96
C LEU A 418 -9.87 -21.83 5.14
N ASP A 419 -9.27 -22.96 4.79
CA ASP A 419 -8.05 -23.02 3.99
C ASP A 419 -8.27 -22.33 2.62
N PRO A 420 -7.53 -21.27 2.27
CA PRO A 420 -7.69 -20.60 0.97
C PRO A 420 -7.38 -21.54 -0.21
N ALA A 421 -6.67 -22.66 0.00
CA ALA A 421 -6.48 -23.70 -1.02
C ALA A 421 -7.80 -24.40 -1.44
N ALA A 422 -8.91 -24.19 -0.72
CA ALA A 422 -10.21 -24.77 -1.07
C ALA A 422 -11.00 -23.98 -2.12
N ASN A 423 -10.63 -22.73 -2.43
CA ASN A 423 -11.37 -21.85 -3.35
C ASN A 423 -10.61 -21.47 -4.63
N GLY A 424 -9.57 -22.22 -5.02
CA GLY A 424 -8.73 -21.86 -6.17
C GLY A 424 -8.08 -23.02 -6.90
N ARG A 425 -8.88 -24.00 -7.38
CA ARG A 425 -8.52 -24.82 -8.54
C ARG A 425 -9.43 -24.53 -9.70
#